data_AF-A0A1G6N2Y9-F1
#
_entry.id   AF-A0A1G6N2Y9-F1
#
_cell.length_a   1.000
_cell.length_b   1.000
_cell.length_c   1.000
_cell.angle_alpha   90.00
_cell.angle_beta   90.00
_cell.angle_gamma   90.00
#
_symmetry.space_group_name_H-M   'P 1'
#
loop_
_entity.id
_entity.type
_entity.pdbx_description
1 polymer ?
#
loop_
_entity_poly.entity_id
_entity_poly.type
_entity_poly.pdbx_seq_one_letter_code
_entity_poly.pdbx_strand_id
1 'polypeptide(L)'
;MITERHVNEQLPNEINVVLSELEMTKHLRQSGIRKNFGFSCNVLFRLVFALIFHQKNWFALFTSKKREDFPGKDAIYRFLNYPKFAWRKEHFYTY
;
A
#
# COMPACT_ATOMS: atom_id res chain seq x y z
N MET A 1 1.47 5.44 19.14
CA MET A 1 2.13 4.61 18.10
C MET A 1 1.02 3.95 17.29
N ILE A 2 0.81 4.37 16.04
CA ILE A 2 -0.26 3.81 15.19
C ILE A 2 0.10 2.36 14.87
N THR A 3 -0.86 1.44 15.03
CA THR A 3 -0.64 0.03 14.75
C THR A 3 -1.20 -0.34 13.37
N GLU A 4 -0.59 -1.34 12.72
CA GLU A 4 -1.04 -1.84 11.41
C GLU A 4 -2.50 -2.30 11.41
N ARG A 5 -3.01 -2.77 12.56
CA ARG A 5 -4.41 -3.22 12.72
C ARG A 5 -5.39 -2.06 12.55
N HIS A 6 -5.10 -0.92 13.18
CA HIS A 6 -5.95 0.26 13.11
C HIS A 6 -6.07 0.81 11.68
N VAL A 7 -4.96 0.85 10.93
CA VAL A 7 -4.99 1.28 9.51
C VAL A 7 -5.84 0.32 8.66
N ASN A 8 -5.72 -0.99 8.88
CA ASN A 8 -6.50 -1.97 8.13
C ASN A 8 -8.01 -1.85 8.37
N GLU A 9 -8.42 -1.55 9.61
CA GLU A 9 -9.83 -1.34 9.97
C GLU A 9 -10.42 -0.09 9.30
N GLN A 10 -9.59 0.90 8.98
CA GLN A 10 -10.02 2.13 8.32
C GLN A 10 -10.00 2.07 6.78
N LEU A 11 -9.43 1.00 6.20
CA LEU A 11 -9.36 0.83 4.74
C LEU A 11 -10.66 0.21 4.20
N PRO A 12 -11.14 0.65 3.03
CA PRO A 12 -12.36 0.11 2.42
C PRO A 12 -12.28 -1.41 2.16
N ASN A 13 -13.32 -2.14 2.55
CA ASN A 13 -13.38 -3.60 2.35
C ASN A 13 -13.42 -4.03 0.88
N GLU A 14 -14.00 -3.20 0.00
CA GLU A 14 -14.06 -3.47 -1.44
C GLU A 14 -12.67 -3.63 -2.05
N ILE A 15 -11.72 -2.80 -1.64
CA ILE A 15 -10.33 -2.87 -2.08
C ILE A 15 -9.66 -4.13 -1.56
N ASN A 16 -10.02 -4.58 -0.36
CA ASN A 16 -9.49 -5.81 0.20
C ASN A 16 -9.91 -7.03 -0.61
N VAL A 17 -11.16 -7.04 -1.10
CA VAL A 17 -11.69 -8.08 -1.99
C VAL A 17 -10.94 -8.07 -3.32
N VAL A 18 -10.89 -6.93 -4.00
CA VAL A 18 -10.23 -6.79 -5.32
C VAL A 18 -8.76 -7.19 -5.26
N LEU A 19 -8.00 -6.72 -4.27
CA LEU A 19 -6.59 -7.06 -4.14
C LEU A 19 -6.36 -8.53 -3.74
N SER A 20 -7.34 -9.17 -3.10
CA SER A 20 -7.29 -10.59 -2.81
C SER A 20 -7.56 -11.42 -4.07
N GLU A 21 -8.56 -11.03 -4.86
CA GLU A 21 -8.90 -11.66 -6.14
C GLU A 21 -7.74 -11.59 -7.14
N LEU A 22 -7.04 -10.45 -7.18
CA LEU A 22 -5.85 -10.26 -8.01
C LEU A 22 -4.57 -10.92 -7.44
N GLU A 23 -4.68 -11.70 -6.36
CA GLU A 23 -3.57 -12.33 -5.65
C GLU A 23 -2.42 -11.35 -5.34
N MET A 24 -2.72 -10.07 -5.06
CA MET A 24 -1.69 -9.02 -5.04
C MET A 24 -0.59 -9.28 -4.00
N THR A 25 -0.94 -9.90 -2.88
CA THR A 25 0.05 -10.28 -1.85
C THR A 25 1.10 -11.26 -2.36
N LYS A 26 0.73 -12.16 -3.29
CA LYS A 26 1.63 -13.11 -3.95
C LYS A 26 2.55 -12.40 -4.93
N HIS A 27 2.01 -11.52 -5.77
CA HIS A 27 2.77 -10.71 -6.72
C HIS A 27 3.80 -9.82 -6.01
N LEU A 28 3.40 -9.17 -4.91
CA LEU A 28 4.31 -8.39 -4.06
C LEU A 28 5.45 -9.28 -3.52
N ARG A 29 5.16 -10.48 -3.03
CA ARG A 29 6.20 -11.39 -2.53
C ARG A 29 7.14 -11.88 -3.63
N GLN A 30 6.62 -12.16 -4.82
CA GLN A 30 7.38 -12.63 -5.98
C GLN A 30 8.32 -11.53 -6.52
N SER A 31 7.90 -10.27 -6.48
CA SER A 31 8.72 -9.09 -6.84
C SER A 31 9.72 -8.67 -5.75
N GLY A 32 9.88 -9.49 -4.70
CA GLY A 32 10.80 -9.24 -3.60
C GLY A 32 10.31 -8.18 -2.60
N ILE A 33 9.04 -7.74 -2.72
CA ILE A 33 8.42 -6.75 -1.85
C ILE A 33 7.98 -7.43 -0.55
N ARG A 34 8.92 -7.49 0.40
CA ARG A 34 8.73 -8.06 1.73
C ARG A 34 8.79 -6.97 2.80
N LYS A 35 8.10 -7.21 3.92
CA LYS A 35 8.12 -6.29 5.07
C LYS A 35 9.57 -6.06 5.51
N ASN A 36 9.97 -4.79 5.55
CA ASN A 36 11.32 -4.40 5.92
C ASN A 36 11.32 -3.62 7.24
N PHE A 37 10.58 -2.51 7.31
CA PHE A 37 10.48 -1.68 8.52
C PHE A 37 9.11 -0.99 8.60
N GLY A 38 8.58 -0.81 9.82
CA GLY A 38 7.31 -0.13 10.05
C GLY A 38 6.11 -0.92 9.52
N PHE A 39 5.25 -0.23 8.76
CA PHE A 39 4.04 -0.81 8.16
C PHE A 39 4.36 -1.86 7.09
N SER A 40 3.52 -2.89 7.03
CA SER A 40 3.62 -3.92 6.01
C SER A 40 3.40 -3.34 4.61
N CYS A 41 4.11 -3.90 3.64
CA CYS A 41 3.97 -3.54 2.23
C CYS A 41 2.52 -3.68 1.74
N ASN A 42 1.78 -4.67 2.26
CA ASN A 42 0.38 -4.88 1.92
C ASN A 42 -0.52 -3.70 2.38
N VAL A 43 -0.28 -3.18 3.59
CA VAL A 43 -1.01 -2.02 4.13
C VAL A 43 -0.69 -0.76 3.32
N LEU A 44 0.60 -0.51 3.04
CA LEU A 44 1.04 0.66 2.27
C LEU A 44 0.51 0.61 0.83
N PHE A 45 0.53 -0.57 0.22
CA PHE A 45 0.00 -0.79 -1.13
C PHE A 45 -1.52 -0.58 -1.18
N ARG A 46 -2.28 -1.16 -0.24
CA ARG A 46 -3.74 -0.93 -0.11
C ARG A 46 -4.08 0.55 0.00
N LEU A 47 -3.32 1.27 0.82
CA LEU A 47 -3.55 2.70 1.03
C LEU A 47 -3.29 3.52 -0.23
N VAL A 48 -2.23 3.22 -0.99
CA VAL A 48 -1.95 3.87 -2.28
C VAL A 48 -3.07 3.61 -3.28
N PHE A 49 -3.52 2.36 -3.42
CA PHE A 49 -4.60 2.03 -4.35
C PHE A 49 -5.95 2.63 -3.92
N ALA A 50 -6.25 2.65 -2.62
CA ALA A 50 -7.44 3.32 -2.11
C ALA A 50 -7.47 4.80 -2.47
N LEU A 51 -6.34 5.48 -2.38
CA LEU A 51 -6.24 6.87 -2.79
C LEU A 51 -6.49 7.08 -4.29
N ILE A 52 -5.87 6.23 -5.12
CA ILE A 52 -6.02 6.28 -6.58
C ILE A 52 -7.49 6.02 -6.97
N PHE A 53 -8.10 4.95 -6.46
CA PHE A 53 -9.47 4.58 -6.82
C PHE A 53 -10.52 5.56 -6.30
N HIS A 54 -10.33 6.14 -5.11
CA HIS A 54 -11.23 7.18 -4.60
C HIS A 54 -10.94 8.57 -5.18
N GLN A 55 -9.98 8.72 -6.10
CA GLN A 55 -9.53 10.02 -6.63
C GLN A 55 -9.19 11.02 -5.52
N LYS A 56 -8.68 10.51 -4.39
CA LYS A 56 -8.32 11.31 -3.23
C LYS A 56 -6.82 11.56 -3.25
N ASN A 57 -6.46 12.80 -2.97
CA ASN A 57 -5.06 13.16 -2.78
C ASN A 57 -4.64 12.88 -1.34
N TRP A 58 -3.36 12.58 -1.14
CA TRP A 58 -2.77 12.37 0.18
C TRP A 58 -3.05 13.55 1.13
N PHE A 59 -3.07 14.78 0.59
CA PHE A 59 -3.44 15.99 1.31
C PHE A 59 -4.88 15.96 1.85
N ALA A 60 -5.84 15.42 1.09
CA ALA A 60 -7.23 15.31 1.51
C ALA A 60 -7.41 14.31 2.66
N LEU A 61 -6.63 13.22 2.71
CA LEU A 61 -6.60 12.33 3.87
C LEU A 61 -5.98 13.02 5.09
N PHE A 62 -4.92 13.81 4.90
CA PHE A 62 -4.18 14.48 5.97
C PHE A 62 -4.93 15.67 6.60
N THR A 63 -5.83 16.31 5.87
CA THR A 63 -6.68 17.39 6.40
C THR A 63 -7.86 16.85 7.21
N SER A 64 -8.19 15.56 7.06
CA SER A 64 -9.24 14.94 7.86
C SER A 64 -8.78 14.71 9.31
N LYS A 65 -9.72 14.72 10.27
CA LYS A 65 -9.47 14.40 11.68
C LYS A 65 -8.78 13.04 11.92
N LYS A 66 -8.76 12.16 10.90
CA LYS A 66 -8.14 10.82 10.94
C LYS A 66 -6.66 10.82 10.56
N ARG A 67 -6.03 11.99 10.42
CA ARG A 67 -4.60 12.12 10.05
C ARG A 67 -3.68 11.26 10.93
N GLU A 68 -3.94 11.21 12.23
CA GLU A 68 -3.15 10.45 13.19
C GLU A 68 -3.37 8.95 13.11
N ASP A 69 -4.27 8.48 12.25
CA ASP A 69 -4.57 7.05 12.12
C ASP A 69 -3.89 6.41 10.91
N PHE A 70 -3.30 7.21 10.02
CA PHE A 70 -2.66 6.74 8.80
C PHE A 70 -1.13 6.81 8.88
N PRO A 71 -0.42 5.95 8.11
CA PRO A 71 1.02 6.07 7.92
C PRO A 71 1.42 7.46 7.47
N GLY A 72 2.57 7.96 7.92
CA GLY A 72 3.14 9.21 7.41
C GLY A 72 3.48 9.13 5.92
N LYS A 73 3.50 10.27 5.22
CA LYS A 73 3.89 10.35 3.80
C LYS A 73 5.25 9.68 3.54
N ASP A 74 6.17 9.79 4.49
CA ASP A 74 7.52 9.24 4.38
C ASP A 74 7.53 7.71 4.35
N ALA A 75 6.56 7.05 4.99
CA ALA A 75 6.40 5.59 4.91
C ALA A 75 6.02 5.15 3.49
N ILE A 76 5.14 5.92 2.82
CA ILE A 76 4.74 5.66 1.43
C ILE A 76 5.89 5.95 0.47
N TYR A 77 6.57 7.10 0.62
CA TYR A 77 7.70 7.41 -0.25
C TYR A 77 8.83 6.41 -0.11
N ARG A 78 9.14 5.95 1.12
CA ARG A 78 10.11 4.88 1.33
C ARG A 78 9.67 3.57 0.70
N PHE A 79 8.38 3.24 0.76
CA PHE A 79 7.83 2.05 0.13
C PHE A 79 7.94 2.09 -1.40
N LEU A 80 7.50 3.18 -2.02
CA LEU A 80 7.51 3.33 -3.47
C LEU A 80 8.94 3.41 -4.02
N ASN A 81 9.85 4.09 -3.32
CA ASN A 81 11.22 4.30 -3.79
C ASN A 81 12.24 3.27 -3.26
N TYR A 82 11.79 2.18 -2.63
CA TYR A 82 12.74 1.21 -2.07
C TYR A 82 13.50 0.49 -3.19
N PRO A 83 14.84 0.62 -3.28
CA PRO A 83 15.61 0.18 -4.44
C PRO A 83 15.66 -1.34 -4.62
N LYS A 84 15.35 -2.12 -3.57
CA LYS A 84 15.28 -3.58 -3.68
C LYS A 84 13.92 -4.09 -4.12
N PHE A 85 12.90 -3.23 -4.18
CA PHE A 85 11.60 -3.62 -4.74
C PHE A 85 11.69 -3.58 -6.25
N ALA A 86 11.45 -4.73 -6.86
CA ALA A 86 11.60 -4.90 -8.30
C ALA A 86 10.34 -4.42 -9.03
N TRP A 87 9.91 -3.17 -8.78
CA TRP A 87 8.72 -2.56 -9.39
C TRP A 87 8.74 -2.59 -10.92
N ARG A 88 9.93 -2.61 -11.52
CA ARG A 88 10.14 -2.69 -12.98
C ARG A 88 10.52 -4.08 -13.51
N LYS A 89 10.55 -5.13 -12.69
CA LYS A 89 10.81 -6.51 -13.16
C LYS A 89 9.53 -7.29 -13.47
N GLU A 90 8.46 -6.61 -13.85
CA GLU A 90 7.44 -7.23 -14.71
C GLU A 90 7.98 -7.25 -16.14
N HIS A 91 8.98 -8.09 -16.39
CA HIS A 91 9.17 -8.59 -17.75
C HIS A 91 8.00 -9.53 -18.02
N PHE A 92 6.93 -9.00 -18.60
CA PHE A 92 5.98 -9.80 -19.35
C PHE A 92 6.79 -10.61 -20.36
N TYR A 93 6.91 -11.91 -20.14
CA TYR A 93 7.30 -12.83 -21.18
C TYR A 93 6.13 -12.89 -22.16
N THR A 94 6.14 -12.01 -23.16
CA THR A 94 5.34 -12.16 -24.38
C THR A 94 5.84 -13.39 -25.12
N TYR A 95 5.01 -14.43 -25.14
CA TYR A 95 5.05 -15.52 -26.12
C TYR A 95 4.23 -15.12 -27.35
#